data_AF-A0A496Y9P8-F1
#
_entry.id   AF-A0A496Y9P8-F1
#
_cell.length_a   1.000
_cell.length_b   1.000
_cell.length_c   1.000
_cell.angle_alpha   90.00
_cell.angle_beta   90.00
_cell.angle_gamma   90.00
#
_symmetry.space_group_name_H-M   'P 1'
#
loop_
_entity.id
_entity.type
_entity.pdbx_description
1 polymer ?
#
loop_
_entity_poly.entity_id
_entity_poly.type
_entity_poly.pdbx_seq_one_letter_code
_entity_poly.pdbx_strand_id
1 'polypeptide(L)' 'MSKKTTFHSPTCEIITIGTELLLGQIIDTNTAYLAQELGELGISVRFRTSVGDHLGEIIEVV' A
#
# COMPACT_ATOMS: atom_id res chain seq x y z
N MET A 1 3.45 28.58 27.72
CA MET A 1 3.12 27.13 27.63
C MET A 1 2.92 26.78 26.16
N SER A 2 3.90 26.12 25.54
CA SER A 2 3.93 25.86 24.08
C SER A 2 2.85 24.85 23.68
N LYS A 3 2.02 25.20 22.69
CA LYS A 3 1.08 24.26 22.06
C LYS A 3 1.90 23.18 21.35
N LYS A 4 1.92 21.96 21.87
CA LYS A 4 2.43 20.78 21.12
C LYS A 4 1.52 20.58 19.91
N THR A 5 1.96 21.03 18.74
CA THR A 5 1.36 20.67 17.46
C THR A 5 1.61 19.18 17.24
N THR A 6 0.59 18.35 17.41
CA THR A 6 0.65 16.92 17.07
C THR A 6 0.73 16.80 15.55
N PHE A 7 1.93 16.55 15.01
CA PHE A 7 2.10 16.16 13.61
C PHE A 7 1.61 14.72 13.47
N HIS A 8 0.52 14.51 12.73
CA HIS A 8 0.07 13.16 12.38
C HIS A 8 0.70 12.80 11.04
N SER A 9 1.51 11.74 11.03
CA SER A 9 2.03 11.18 9.78
C SER A 9 0.84 10.72 8.92
N PRO A 10 0.78 11.08 7.63
CA PRO A 10 -0.22 10.55 6.72
C PRO A 10 -0.12 9.03 6.65
N THR A 11 -1.26 8.36 6.44
CA THR A 11 -1.34 6.91 6.31
C THR A 11 -1.83 6.53 4.92
N CYS A 12 -1.38 5.39 4.40
CA CYS A 12 -1.86 4.87 3.12
C CYS A 12 -2.01 3.34 3.12
N GLU A 13 -2.63 2.84 2.06
CA GLU A 13 -2.65 1.44 1.66
C GLU A 13 -2.00 1.32 0.28
N ILE A 14 -1.29 0.21 0.05
CA ILE A 14 -0.76 -0.13 -1.27
C ILE A 14 -1.64 -1.23 -1.85
N ILE A 15 -2.25 -0.96 -3.01
CA ILE A 15 -3.01 -1.92 -3.79
C ILE A 15 -2.19 -2.32 -5.00
N THR A 16 -1.90 -3.62 -5.14
CA THR A 16 -1.25 -4.20 -6.33
C THR A 16 -2.26 -4.99 -7.14
N ILE A 17 -2.17 -4.87 -8.47
CA ILE A 17 -3.10 -5.52 -9.40
C ILE A 17 -2.30 -6.52 -10.24
N GLY A 18 -2.76 -7.76 -10.31
CA GLY A 18 -2.18 -8.80 -11.15
C GLY A 18 -2.57 -10.19 -10.66
N THR A 19 -3.25 -10.95 -11.52
CA THR A 19 -3.66 -12.34 -11.22
C THR A 19 -2.43 -13.25 -10.99
N GLU A 20 -1.34 -12.99 -11.68
CA GLU A 20 -0.05 -13.69 -11.53
C GLU A 20 0.60 -13.48 -10.15
N LEU A 21 0.32 -12.35 -9.49
CA LEU A 21 0.74 -12.09 -8.11
C LEU A 21 -0.07 -12.97 -7.15
N LEU A 22 -1.38 -13.07 -7.36
CA LEU A 22 -2.27 -13.92 -6.56
C LEU A 22 -1.96 -15.41 -6.71
N LEU A 23 -1.61 -15.83 -7.92
CA LEU A 23 -1.22 -17.21 -8.23
C LEU A 23 0.20 -17.55 -7.79
N GLY A 24 0.96 -16.58 -7.26
CA GLY A 24 2.35 -16.78 -6.82
C GLY A 24 3.33 -17.08 -7.96
N GLN A 25 2.98 -16.74 -9.20
CA GLN A 25 3.85 -16.91 -10.36
C GLN A 25 4.95 -15.86 -10.40
N ILE A 26 4.67 -14.67 -9.87
CA ILE A 26 5.60 -13.56 -9.73
C ILE A 26 5.60 -13.10 -8.27
N ILE A 27 6.78 -12.71 -7.76
CA ILE A 27 6.94 -12.13 -6.43
C ILE A 27 6.64 -10.63 -6.51
N ASP A 28 5.74 -10.14 -5.65
CA ASP A 28 5.48 -8.70 -5.50
C ASP A 28 6.66 -7.99 -4.82
N THR A 29 7.58 -7.48 -5.64
CA THR A 29 8.69 -6.63 -5.20
C THR A 29 8.30 -5.15 -5.12
N ASN A 30 7.25 -4.74 -5.83
CA ASN A 30 6.83 -3.35 -5.94
C ASN A 30 6.32 -2.82 -4.60
N THR A 31 5.49 -3.59 -3.91
CA THR A 31 4.98 -3.16 -2.61
C THR A 31 6.07 -3.08 -1.55
N ALA A 32 7.07 -3.98 -1.60
CA ALA A 32 8.21 -3.93 -0.70
C ALA A 32 9.02 -2.63 -0.91
N TYR A 33 9.32 -2.29 -2.17
CA TYR A 33 10.00 -1.04 -2.52
C TYR A 33 9.19 0.18 -2.08
N LEU A 34 7.91 0.27 -2.45
CA LEU A 34 7.06 1.40 -2.11
C LEU A 34 6.89 1.57 -0.60
N ALA A 35 6.75 0.50 0.16
CA ALA A 35 6.62 0.59 1.62
C ALA A 35 7.88 1.17 2.29
N GLN A 36 9.06 0.85 1.77
CA GLN A 36 10.31 1.45 2.24
C GLN A 36 10.34 2.94 1.92
N GLU A 37 10.14 3.32 0.65
CA GLU A 37 10.19 4.72 0.21
C GLU A 37 9.14 5.59 0.96
N LEU A 38 7.93 5.09 1.12
CA LEU A 38 6.86 5.78 1.87
C LEU A 38 7.23 5.95 3.34
N GLY A 39 7.86 4.94 3.95
CA GLY A 39 8.38 5.02 5.31
C GLY A 39 9.44 6.10 5.48
N GLU A 40 10.36 6.22 4.52
CA GLU A 40 11.38 7.29 4.48
C GLU A 40 10.77 8.68 4.35
N LEU A 41 9.62 8.79 3.66
CA LEU A 41 8.83 10.02 3.54
C LEU A 41 7.92 10.30 4.75
N GLY A 42 7.94 9.44 5.77
CA GLY A 42 7.11 9.58 6.97
C GLY A 42 5.64 9.25 6.75
N ILE A 43 5.30 8.52 5.67
CA ILE A 43 3.97 8.00 5.37
C ILE A 43 3.87 6.57 5.91
N SER A 44 2.90 6.31 6.78
CA SER A 44 2.70 4.98 7.36
C SER A 44 1.82 4.11 6.47
N VAL A 45 2.41 3.08 5.85
CA VAL A 45 1.64 2.04 5.15
C VAL A 45 0.92 1.17 6.19
N ARG A 46 -0.41 1.16 6.15
CA ARG A 46 -1.25 0.43 7.11
C ARG A 46 -1.69 -0.92 6.59
N PHE A 47 -1.90 -1.02 5.28
CA PHE A 47 -2.36 -2.23 4.60
C PHE A 47 -1.64 -2.39 3.27
N ARG A 48 -1.57 -3.65 2.84
CA ARG A 48 -1.09 -4.06 1.53
C ARG A 48 -2.08 -5.09 1.00
N THR A 49 -2.69 -4.80 -0.13
CA THR A 49 -3.69 -5.67 -0.75
C THR A 49 -3.27 -5.99 -2.17
N SER A 50 -3.36 -7.26 -2.54
CA SER A 50 -3.18 -7.70 -3.92
C SER A 50 -4.52 -8.16 -4.46
N VAL A 51 -4.86 -7.76 -5.68
CA VAL A 51 -6.12 -8.10 -6.36
C VAL A 51 -5.87 -8.60 -7.77
N GLY A 52 -6.83 -9.37 -8.30
CA GLY A 52 -6.83 -9.77 -9.70
C GLY A 52 -7.04 -8.58 -10.62
N ASP A 53 -6.78 -8.78 -11.90
CA ASP A 53 -6.83 -7.76 -12.94
C ASP A 53 -8.22 -7.59 -13.57
N HIS A 54 -9.24 -8.28 -13.05
CA HIS A 54 -10.62 -8.05 -13.45
C HIS A 54 -11.19 -6.82 -12.74
N LEU A 55 -11.93 -6.00 -13.50
CA LEU A 55 -12.54 -4.77 -12.99
C LEU A 55 -13.37 -5.00 -11.72
N GLY A 56 -14.09 -6.13 -11.62
CA GLY A 56 -14.88 -6.46 -10.43
C GLY A 56 -14.02 -6.62 -9.18
N GLU A 57 -12.86 -7.28 -9.30
CA GLU A 57 -11.94 -7.50 -8.17
C GLU A 57 -11.28 -6.19 -7.71
N ILE A 58 -10.97 -5.30 -8.65
CA ILE A 58 -10.39 -3.97 -8.34
C ILE A 58 -11.42 -3.10 -7.60
N ILE A 59 -12.70 -3.17 -7.97
CA ILE A 59 -13.75 -2.37 -7.33
C ILE A 59 -13.98 -2.79 -5.87
N GLU A 60 -13.83 -4.08 -5.53
CA GLU A 60 -14.05 -4.58 -4.16
C GLU A 60 -13.06 -4.00 -3.13
N VAL A 61 -11.92 -3.47 -3.57
CA VAL A 61 -10.86 -2.95 -2.68
C VAL A 61 -10.74 -1.43 -2.69
N VAL A 62 -11.55 -0.72 -3.48
CA VAL A 62 -11.52 0.75 -3.64
C VAL A 62 -12.70 1.41 -2.94
#